data_AF-A0A0V7ZYA2-F1
#
_entry.id   AF-A0A0V7ZYA2-F1
#
_cell.length_a   1.000
_cell.length_b   1.000
_cell.length_c   1.000
_cell.angle_alpha   90.00
_cell.angle_beta   90.00
_cell.angle_gamma   90.00
#
_symmetry.space_group_name_H-M   'P 1'
#
loop_
_entity.id
_entity.type
_entity.pdbx_description
1 polymer ?
#
loop_
_entity_poly.entity_id
_entity_poly.type
_entity_poly.pdbx_seq_one_letter_code
_entity_poly.pdbx_strand_id
1 'polypeptide(L)'
;MLNQLQQVTLISFLRALVELDSPLPAQLQREINEVAKMYQTQPDKAINYLIKLAESDVIKEPYQQARINIQKNYEIQERNKFDKPSQQKAPAVPPERIANIAIAIFQAPDSSKEAKNHKSEIMPQDRV
;
A
#
# COMPACT_ATOMS: atom_id res chain seq x y z
N MET A 1 15.39 -3.92 4.70
CA MET A 1 14.87 -3.29 3.47
C MET A 1 13.82 -4.22 2.88
N LEU A 2 12.64 -3.72 2.48
CA LEU A 2 11.58 -4.58 1.94
C LEU A 2 11.93 -5.09 0.54
N ASN A 3 11.68 -6.37 0.27
CA ASN A 3 11.75 -6.90 -1.10
C ASN A 3 10.54 -6.45 -1.94
N GLN A 4 10.60 -6.68 -3.25
CA GLN A 4 9.55 -6.22 -4.19
C GLN A 4 8.16 -6.76 -3.83
N LEU A 5 8.03 -8.04 -3.48
CA LEU A 5 6.74 -8.63 -3.10
C LEU A 5 6.17 -7.97 -1.84
N GLN A 6 7.03 -7.70 -0.86
CA GLN A 6 6.64 -7.01 0.38
C GLN A 6 6.22 -5.56 0.13
N GLN A 7 6.91 -4.86 -0.78
CA GLN A 7 6.52 -3.51 -1.20
C GLN A 7 5.15 -3.51 -1.89
N VAL A 8 4.90 -4.49 -2.78
CA VAL A 8 3.58 -4.65 -3.40
C VAL A 8 2.51 -4.91 -2.35
N THR A 9 2.76 -5.81 -1.38
CA THR A 9 1.83 -6.04 -0.26
C THR A 9 1.51 -4.75 0.48
N LEU A 10 2.53 -3.99 0.87
CA LEU A 10 2.36 -2.77 1.63
C LEU A 10 1.56 -1.73 0.83
N ILE A 11 1.96 -1.44 -0.40
CA ILE A 11 1.30 -0.43 -1.25
C ILE A 11 -0.14 -0.85 -1.56
N SER A 12 -0.40 -2.12 -1.87
CA SER A 12 -1.76 -2.61 -2.10
C SER A 12 -2.65 -2.43 -0.87
N PHE A 13 -2.11 -2.68 0.33
CA PHE A 13 -2.85 -2.49 1.57
C PHE A 13 -3.15 -1.01 1.83
N LEU A 14 -2.17 -0.12 1.61
CA LEU A 14 -2.39 1.32 1.73
C LEU A 14 -3.43 1.83 0.73
N ARG A 15 -3.39 1.34 -0.51
CA ARG A 15 -4.41 1.67 -1.52
C ARG A 15 -5.79 1.20 -1.11
N ALA A 16 -5.89 -0.01 -0.54
CA ALA A 16 -7.16 -0.51 -0.02
C ALA A 16 -7.74 0.46 1.02
N LEU A 17 -6.91 0.95 1.97
CA LEU A 17 -7.35 1.91 2.99
C LEU A 17 -7.83 3.25 2.40
N VAL A 18 -7.19 3.72 1.32
CA VAL A 18 -7.59 4.95 0.60
C VAL A 18 -8.98 4.80 -0.03
N GLU A 19 -9.30 3.63 -0.56
CA GLU A 19 -10.56 3.36 -1.26
C GLU A 19 -11.75 3.08 -0.32
N LEU A 20 -11.51 2.92 0.99
CA LEU A 20 -12.61 2.73 1.94
C LEU A 20 -13.39 4.02 2.17
N ASP A 21 -14.70 3.98 1.98
CA ASP A 21 -15.59 5.12 2.27
C ASP A 21 -16.14 5.12 3.70
N SER A 22 -16.06 3.98 4.39
CA SER A 22 -16.47 3.83 5.78
C SER A 22 -15.27 3.65 6.70
N PRO A 23 -15.36 4.10 7.97
CA PRO A 23 -14.36 3.79 8.97
C PRO A 23 -14.17 2.28 9.14
N LEU A 24 -12.95 1.88 9.50
CA LEU A 24 -12.65 0.49 9.79
C LEU A 24 -13.39 0.02 11.06
N PRO A 25 -13.79 -1.27 11.13
CA PRO A 25 -14.22 -1.87 12.39
C PRO A 25 -13.15 -1.68 13.47
N ALA A 26 -13.58 -1.37 14.70
CA ALA A 26 -12.67 -1.03 15.79
C ALA A 26 -11.64 -2.13 16.12
N GLN A 27 -11.97 -3.41 15.85
CA GLN A 27 -11.03 -4.51 15.99
C GLN A 27 -9.93 -4.45 14.92
N LEU A 28 -10.31 -4.27 13.66
CA LEU A 28 -9.37 -4.19 12.54
C LEU A 28 -8.47 -2.96 12.64
N GLN A 29 -9.01 -1.82 13.09
CA GLN A 29 -8.21 -0.62 13.38
C GLN A 29 -7.14 -0.88 14.44
N ARG A 30 -7.49 -1.57 15.53
CA ARG A 30 -6.52 -1.98 16.57
C ARG A 30 -5.44 -2.91 16.02
N GLU A 31 -5.84 -3.90 15.21
CA GLU A 31 -4.89 -4.83 14.59
C GLU A 31 -3.92 -4.12 13.63
N ILE A 32 -4.40 -3.13 12.88
CA ILE A 32 -3.55 -2.28 12.04
C ILE A 32 -2.59 -1.44 12.89
N ASN A 33 -3.04 -0.88 14.03
CA ASN A 33 -2.14 -0.18 14.95
C ASN A 33 -1.02 -1.09 15.49
N GLU A 34 -1.31 -2.38 15.75
CA GLU A 34 -0.30 -3.36 16.15
C GLU A 34 0.69 -3.68 15.02
N VAL A 35 0.25 -3.68 13.76
CA VAL A 35 1.17 -3.79 12.61
C VAL A 35 2.22 -2.68 12.66
N ALA A 36 1.84 -1.44 12.96
CA ALA A 36 2.78 -0.33 13.01
C ALA A 36 3.91 -0.56 14.01
N LYS A 37 3.57 -1.08 15.20
CA LYS A 37 4.55 -1.43 16.25
C LYS A 37 5.44 -2.58 15.81
N MET A 38 4.83 -3.61 15.21
CA MET A 38 5.57 -4.77 14.70
C MET A 38 6.53 -4.37 13.58
N TYR A 39 6.13 -3.42 12.73
CA TYR A 39 6.91 -3.01 11.57
C TYR A 39 8.27 -2.40 11.95
N GLN A 40 8.33 -1.69 13.09
CA GLN A 40 9.57 -1.08 13.59
C GLN A 40 10.62 -2.11 14.05
N THR A 41 10.19 -3.29 14.51
CA THR A 41 11.09 -4.30 15.08
C THR A 41 11.23 -5.55 14.21
N GLN A 42 10.18 -5.91 13.48
CA GLN A 42 10.00 -7.17 12.76
C GLN A 42 9.21 -6.94 11.46
N PRO A 43 9.78 -6.22 10.47
CA PRO A 43 9.07 -5.83 9.25
C PRO A 43 8.51 -7.02 8.46
N ASP A 44 9.23 -8.14 8.39
CA ASP A 44 8.74 -9.33 7.69
C ASP A 44 7.48 -9.91 8.33
N LYS A 45 7.43 -9.94 9.66
CA LYS A 45 6.23 -10.40 10.39
C LYS A 45 5.08 -9.42 10.23
N ALA A 46 5.36 -8.11 10.24
CA ALA A 46 4.37 -7.08 10.04
C ALA A 46 3.72 -7.21 8.65
N ILE A 47 4.52 -7.41 7.60
CA ILE A 47 4.03 -7.65 6.24
C ILE A 47 3.19 -8.94 6.15
N ASN A 48 3.65 -10.03 6.76
CA ASN A 48 2.86 -11.27 6.79
C ASN A 48 1.53 -11.10 7.54
N TYR A 49 1.51 -10.26 8.57
CA TYR A 49 0.29 -9.95 9.29
C TYR A 49 -0.67 -9.08 8.46
N LEU A 50 -0.16 -8.12 7.67
CA LEU A 50 -0.97 -7.37 6.70
C LEU A 50 -1.68 -8.28 5.70
N ILE A 51 -1.03 -9.35 5.23
CA ILE A 51 -1.68 -10.34 4.34
C ILE A 51 -2.89 -10.97 5.03
N LYS A 52 -2.81 -11.25 6.33
CA LYS A 52 -3.95 -11.79 7.09
C LYS A 52 -5.05 -10.76 7.25
N LEU A 53 -4.71 -9.51 7.59
CA LEU A 53 -5.71 -8.43 7.72
C LEU A 53 -6.40 -8.11 6.39
N ALA A 54 -5.70 -8.32 5.28
CA ALA A 54 -6.24 -8.18 3.94
C ALA A 54 -7.29 -9.24 3.58
N GLU A 55 -7.45 -10.31 4.37
CA GLU A 55 -8.55 -11.26 4.20
C GLU A 55 -9.85 -10.81 4.87
N SER A 56 -9.83 -9.71 5.63
CA SER A 56 -11.06 -9.15 6.21
C SER A 56 -12.03 -8.68 5.14
N ASP A 57 -13.33 -8.88 5.36
CA ASP A 57 -14.38 -8.58 4.38
C ASP A 57 -14.33 -7.14 3.86
N VAL A 58 -13.94 -6.20 4.71
CA VAL A 58 -13.87 -4.78 4.35
C VAL A 58 -12.62 -4.42 3.53
N ILE A 59 -11.51 -5.15 3.67
CA ILE A 59 -10.24 -4.83 2.96
C ILE A 59 -10.03 -5.71 1.72
N LYS A 60 -10.56 -6.93 1.73
CA LYS A 60 -10.22 -7.98 0.77
C LYS A 60 -10.35 -7.57 -0.68
N GLU A 61 -11.51 -7.08 -1.08
CA GLU A 61 -11.76 -6.70 -2.46
C GLU A 61 -10.91 -5.48 -2.88
N PRO A 62 -10.89 -4.35 -2.14
CA PRO A 62 -10.01 -3.23 -2.46
C PRO A 62 -8.52 -3.61 -2.55
N TYR A 63 -8.05 -4.49 -1.65
CA TYR A 63 -6.67 -4.97 -1.66
C TYR A 63 -6.34 -5.83 -2.88
N GLN A 64 -7.22 -6.75 -3.27
CA GLN A 64 -7.04 -7.58 -4.45
C GLN A 64 -7.01 -6.74 -5.73
N GLN A 65 -7.94 -5.77 -5.85
CA GLN A 65 -7.95 -4.84 -6.97
C GLN A 65 -6.66 -4.01 -7.03
N ALA A 66 -6.20 -3.51 -5.88
CA ALA A 66 -4.94 -2.78 -5.80
C ALA A 66 -3.74 -3.63 -6.25
N ARG A 67 -3.66 -4.91 -5.87
CA ARG A 67 -2.61 -5.84 -6.34
C ARG A 67 -2.65 -6.03 -7.85
N ILE A 68 -3.83 -6.30 -8.41
CA ILE A 68 -4.02 -6.49 -9.85
C ILE A 68 -3.57 -5.24 -10.62
N ASN A 69 -3.96 -4.06 -10.14
CA ASN A 69 -3.61 -2.79 -10.79
C ASN A 69 -2.11 -2.51 -10.75
N ILE A 70 -1.43 -2.80 -9.63
CA ILE A 70 0.03 -2.68 -9.55
C ILE A 70 0.70 -3.62 -10.55
N GLN A 71 0.26 -4.89 -10.62
CA GLN A 71 0.81 -5.88 -11.55
C GLN A 71 0.63 -5.44 -13.02
N LYS A 72 -0.57 -4.98 -13.39
CA LYS A 72 -0.84 -4.43 -14.74
C LYS A 72 0.05 -3.24 -15.07
N ASN A 73 0.26 -2.33 -14.13
CA ASN A 73 1.13 -1.17 -14.35
C ASN A 73 2.59 -1.59 -14.60
N TYR A 74 3.09 -2.59 -13.88
CA TYR A 74 4.42 -3.16 -14.15
C TYR A 74 4.50 -3.75 -15.56
N GLU A 75 3.51 -4.55 -15.97
CA GLU A 75 3.48 -5.16 -17.31
C GLU A 75 3.45 -4.11 -18.43
N ILE A 76 2.67 -3.05 -18.27
CA ILE A 76 2.63 -1.93 -19.22
C ILE A 76 3.99 -1.24 -19.28
N GLN A 77 4.63 -0.99 -18.14
CA GLN A 77 5.97 -0.38 -18.10
C GLN A 77 7.00 -1.26 -18.80
N GLU A 78 7.02 -2.57 -18.54
CA GLU A 78 7.93 -3.51 -19.21
C GLU A 78 7.71 -3.54 -20.72
N ARG A 79 6.47 -3.54 -21.20
CA ARG A 79 6.16 -3.49 -22.64
C ARG A 79 6.62 -2.18 -23.28
N ASN A 80 6.37 -1.05 -22.61
CA ASN A 80 6.74 0.27 -23.12
C ASN A 80 8.26 0.49 -23.19
N LYS A 81 9.07 -0.27 -22.44
CA LYS A 81 10.54 -0.24 -22.57
C LYS A 81 11.01 -0.57 -23.99
N PHE A 82 10.24 -1.37 -24.73
CA PHE A 82 10.59 -1.82 -26.07
C PHE A 82 10.03 -0.92 -27.19
N ASP A 83 8.96 -0.16 -26.92
CA ASP A 83 8.28 0.68 -27.92
C ASP A 83 8.77 2.14 -27.96
N LYS A 84 9.25 2.73 -26.86
CA LYS A 84 9.82 4.10 -26.83
C LYS A 84 10.93 4.26 -25.78
N PRO A 85 12.15 4.69 -26.15
CA PRO A 85 13.19 5.04 -25.19
C PRO A 85 12.95 6.45 -24.63
N SER A 86 11.92 6.66 -23.83
CA SER A 86 11.82 7.90 -23.03
C SER A 86 10.85 7.76 -21.87
N GLN A 87 11.33 8.13 -20.68
CA GLN A 87 10.57 8.32 -19.45
C GLN A 87 10.11 7.04 -18.74
N GLN A 88 11.07 6.18 -18.41
CA GLN A 88 10.94 5.36 -17.19
C GLN A 88 10.76 6.33 -16.01
N LYS A 89 9.52 6.60 -15.61
CA LYS A 89 9.25 7.20 -14.31
C LYS A 89 9.70 6.17 -13.29
N ALA A 90 10.83 6.43 -12.63
CA ALA A 90 11.22 5.73 -11.41
C ALA A 90 9.99 5.57 -10.50
N PRO A 91 9.89 4.50 -9.68
CA PRO A 91 8.78 4.37 -8.74
C PRO A 91 8.65 5.70 -7.99
N ALA A 92 7.51 6.36 -8.14
CA ALA A 92 7.36 7.80 -7.88
C ALA A 92 7.58 8.18 -6.40
N VAL A 93 7.80 7.20 -5.52
CA VAL A 93 8.14 7.41 -4.12
C VAL A 93 9.18 6.35 -3.68
N PRO A 94 10.30 6.75 -3.03
CA PRO A 94 11.27 5.82 -2.48
C PRO A 94 10.64 4.83 -1.48
N PRO A 95 11.08 3.56 -1.42
CA PRO A 95 10.52 2.55 -0.52
C PRO A 95 10.53 2.95 0.96
N GLU A 96 11.56 3.68 1.39
CA GLU A 96 11.69 4.19 2.76
C GLU A 96 10.62 5.24 3.08
N ARG A 97 10.29 6.10 2.10
CA ARG A 97 9.23 7.10 2.25
C ARG A 97 7.86 6.43 2.35
N ILE A 98 7.61 5.38 1.56
CA ILE A 98 6.39 4.58 1.68
C ILE A 98 6.27 3.90 3.04
N ALA A 99 7.38 3.35 3.57
CA ALA A 99 7.39 2.73 4.89
C ALA A 99 7.04 3.72 6.01
N ASN A 100 7.59 4.93 5.96
CA ASN A 100 7.29 5.98 6.95
C ASN A 100 5.84 6.45 6.88
N ILE A 101 5.31 6.62 5.66
CA ILE A 101 3.90 6.95 5.44
C ILE A 101 3.00 5.83 5.97
N ALA A 102 3.36 4.57 5.72
CA ALA A 102 2.61 3.43 6.23
C ALA A 102 2.53 3.42 7.76
N ILE A 103 3.65 3.68 8.44
CA ILE A 103 3.68 3.75 9.91
C ILE A 103 2.75 4.86 10.41
N ALA A 104 2.80 6.05 9.81
CA ALA A 104 1.94 7.17 10.21
C ALA A 104 0.45 6.83 10.03
N ILE A 105 0.08 6.26 8.88
CA ILE A 105 -1.28 5.80 8.58
C ILE A 105 -1.72 4.74 9.58
N PHE A 106 -0.88 3.74 9.81
CA PHE A 106 -1.22 2.63 10.70
C PHE A 106 -1.30 3.05 12.16
N GLN A 107 -0.66 4.13 12.59
CA GLN A 107 -0.76 4.65 13.96
C GLN A 107 -1.94 5.61 14.15
N ALA A 108 -2.58 6.05 13.06
CA ALA A 108 -3.69 6.96 13.14
C ALA A 108 -4.90 6.32 13.86
N PRO A 109 -5.71 7.13 14.56
CA PRO A 109 -6.98 6.65 15.11
C PRO A 109 -7.97 6.17 14.03
N ASP A 110 -7.86 6.73 12.83
CA ASP A 110 -8.61 6.34 11.63
C ASP A 110 -7.62 6.17 10.47
N SER A 111 -7.19 4.94 10.24
CA SER A 111 -6.21 4.62 9.20
C SER A 111 -6.73 4.89 7.80
N SER A 112 -8.04 4.76 7.55
CA SER A 112 -8.60 5.04 6.23
C SER A 112 -8.56 6.53 5.93
N LYS A 113 -9.04 7.35 6.88
CA LYS A 113 -8.99 8.81 6.75
C LYS A 113 -7.56 9.31 6.59
N GLU A 114 -6.64 8.80 7.39
CA GLU A 114 -5.23 9.20 7.27
C GLU A 114 -4.65 8.76 5.93
N ALA A 115 -4.93 7.55 5.45
CA ALA A 115 -4.48 7.11 4.13
C ALA A 115 -4.92 8.05 3.00
N LYS A 116 -6.15 8.57 3.07
CA LYS A 116 -6.65 9.57 2.11
C LYS A 116 -5.85 10.88 2.11
N ASN A 117 -5.30 11.30 3.26
CA ASN A 117 -4.43 12.47 3.35
C ASN A 117 -3.10 12.28 2.57
N HIS A 118 -2.64 11.03 2.45
CA HIS A 118 -1.42 10.65 1.71
C HIS A 118 -1.72 10.01 0.35
N LYS A 119 -2.92 10.24 -0.20
CA LYS A 119 -3.37 9.60 -1.45
C LYS A 119 -2.42 9.87 -2.62
N SER A 120 -1.85 11.07 -2.72
CA SER A 120 -0.90 11.44 -3.78
C SER A 120 0.38 10.60 -3.77
N GLU A 121 0.82 10.16 -2.60
CA GLU A 121 2.03 9.35 -2.41
C GLU A 121 1.75 7.85 -2.60
N ILE A 122 0.56 7.38 -2.20
CA ILE A 122 0.14 5.98 -2.29
C ILE A 122 -0.33 5.63 -3.72
N MET A 123 -1.00 6.60 -4.35
CA MET A 123 -1.58 6.53 -5.68
C MET A 123 -1.14 7.75 -6.49
N PRO A 124 0.16 7.85 -6.82
CA PRO A 124 0.63 8.91 -7.71
C PRO A 124 -0.11 8.77 -9.02
N GLN A 125 -0.97 9.73 -9.34
CA GLN A 125 -1.65 9.77 -10.63
C GLN A 125 -0.56 9.84 -11.70
N ASP A 126 -0.64 8.93 -12.67
CA ASP A 126 0.00 9.15 -13.96
C ASP A 126 -0.63 10.41 -14.53
N ARG A 127 0.03 11.56 -14.32
CA ARG A 127 -0.23 12.76 -15.09
C ARG A 127 0.00 12.37 -16.55
N VAL A 128 -1.12 12.24 -17.27
CA VAL A 128 -1.24 12.09 -18.72
C VAL A 128 -0.63 13.31 -19.39
#